data_AF-A0A831NPN9-F1
#
_entry.id   AF-A0A831NPN9-F1
#
_cell.length_a   1.000
_cell.length_b   1.000
_cell.length_c   1.000
_cell.angle_alpha   90.00
_cell.angle_beta   90.00
_cell.angle_gamma   90.00
#
_symmetry.space_group_name_H-M   'P 1'
#
loop_
_entity.id
_entity.type
_entity.pdbx_description
1 polymer ?
#
loop_
_entity_poly.entity_id
_entity_poly.type
_entity_poly.pdbx_seq_one_letter_code
_entity_poly.pdbx_strand_id
1 'polypeptide(L)' 'EGNAFASTGNVREDLLSITSVHPMREEGVDELLRKADAGWDTVEKLVNKGELVKLVYEGKRFYMRKLPGVKRERERR' A
#
# COMPACT_ATOMS: atom_id res chain seq x y z
N GLU A 1 23.87 6.85 10.49
CA GLU A 1 23.60 5.79 9.50
C GLU A 1 22.38 5.00 9.99
N GLY A 2 21.22 5.23 9.36
CA GLY A 2 19.95 4.61 9.75
C GLY A 2 19.71 3.38 8.89
N ASN A 3 19.52 2.24 9.54
CA ASN A 3 19.47 0.92 8.95
C ASN A 3 18.40 0.82 7.83
N ALA A 4 18.82 0.78 6.57
CA ALA A 4 17.98 0.75 5.37
C ALA A 4 17.22 -0.58 5.15
N PHE A 5 17.11 -1.42 6.18
CA PHE A 5 16.43 -2.71 6.18
C PHE A 5 15.77 -3.02 7.53
N ALA A 6 15.38 -2.00 8.29
CA ALA A 6 14.47 -2.23 9.41
C ALA A 6 13.09 -2.58 8.83
N SER A 7 12.81 -3.88 8.68
CA SER A 7 11.41 -4.32 8.78
C SER A 7 10.91 -3.84 10.13
N THR A 8 10.25 -2.68 10.16
CA THR A 8 9.61 -2.13 11.36
C THR A 8 8.38 -2.96 11.78
N GLY A 9 8.25 -4.18 11.25
CA GLY A 9 7.04 -5.01 11.29
C GLY A 9 5.88 -4.40 10.49
N ASN A 10 6.15 -3.42 9.61
CA ASN A 10 5.11 -2.62 8.97
C ASN A 10 5.20 -2.71 7.45
N VAL A 11 4.58 -3.74 6.87
CA VAL A 11 4.38 -3.91 5.42
C VAL A 11 3.81 -2.65 4.74
N ARG A 12 3.11 -1.80 5.49
CA ARG A 12 2.67 -0.48 5.04
C ARG A 12 3.83 0.38 4.52
N GLU A 13 4.94 0.49 5.22
CA GLU A 13 6.03 1.41 4.81
C GLU A 13 6.78 0.87 3.61
N ASP A 14 6.95 -0.44 3.56
CA ASP A 14 7.53 -1.15 2.41
C ASP A 14 6.67 -0.97 1.16
N LEU A 15 5.35 -1.21 1.28
CA LEU A 15 4.39 -0.92 0.22
C LEU A 15 4.45 0.53 -0.20
N LEU A 16 4.41 1.47 0.74
CA LEU A 16 4.38 2.91 0.45
C LEU A 16 5.67 3.38 -0.22
N SER A 17 6.84 2.85 0.17
CA SER A 17 8.13 3.17 -0.45
C SER A 17 8.23 2.64 -1.88
N ILE A 18 7.86 1.37 -2.10
CA ILE A 18 7.94 0.76 -3.43
C ILE A 18 6.85 1.35 -4.36
N THR A 19 5.63 1.49 -3.85
CA THR A 19 4.51 2.08 -4.62
C THR A 19 4.64 3.58 -4.87
N SER A 20 5.57 4.26 -4.18
CA SER A 20 5.87 5.67 -4.44
C SER A 20 6.62 5.89 -5.75
N VAL A 21 7.31 4.87 -6.25
CA VAL A 21 8.10 4.95 -7.49
C VAL A 21 7.35 4.34 -8.67
N HIS A 22 6.65 3.22 -8.44
CA HIS A 22 5.84 2.56 -9.46
C HIS A 22 4.57 1.90 -8.86
N PRO A 23 3.43 1.87 -9.58
CA PRO A 23 2.28 1.10 -9.13
C PRO A 23 2.64 -0.40 -9.04
N MET A 24 2.33 -1.03 -7.91
CA MET A 24 2.65 -2.43 -7.67
C MET A 24 1.50 -3.32 -8.16
N ARG A 25 1.82 -4.41 -8.87
CA ARG A 25 0.83 -5.42 -9.26
C ARG A 25 0.45 -6.29 -8.06
N GLU A 26 -0.73 -6.92 -8.10
CA GLU A 26 -1.17 -7.89 -7.08
C GLU A 26 -0.11 -8.95 -6.78
N GLU A 27 0.56 -9.47 -7.80
CA GLU A 27 1.66 -10.46 -7.64
C GLU A 27 2.82 -9.90 -6.81
N GLY A 28 3.21 -8.65 -7.05
CA GLY A 28 4.26 -7.98 -6.28
C GLY A 28 3.84 -7.69 -4.84
N VAL A 29 2.55 -7.38 -4.63
CA VAL A 29 1.98 -7.22 -3.28
C VAL A 29 1.98 -8.55 -2.54
N ASP A 30 1.61 -9.65 -3.20
CA ASP A 30 1.63 -10.99 -2.62
C ASP A 30 3.04 -11.41 -2.19
N GLU A 31 4.04 -11.23 -3.07
CA GLU A 31 5.44 -11.52 -2.72
C GLU A 31 5.94 -10.68 -1.54
N LEU A 32 5.56 -9.39 -1.50
CA LEU A 32 5.93 -8.50 -0.41
C LEU A 32 5.26 -8.91 0.90
N LEU A 33 3.96 -9.25 0.85
CA LEU A 33 3.20 -9.76 1.98
C LEU A 33 3.84 -11.02 2.56
N ARG A 34 4.24 -11.97 1.70
CA ARG A 34 4.94 -13.19 2.10
C ARG A 34 6.30 -12.90 2.74
N LYS A 35 7.06 -11.93 2.21
CA LYS A 35 8.34 -11.50 2.80
C LYS A 35 8.16 -10.80 4.16
N ALA A 36 7.03 -10.12 4.34
CA ALA A 36 6.71 -9.37 5.55
C ALA A 36 5.89 -10.17 6.59
N ASP A 37 5.66 -11.48 6.36
CA ASP A 37 4.79 -12.34 7.17
C ASP A 37 3.40 -11.70 7.42
N ALA A 38 2.87 -11.02 6.40
CA ALA A 38 1.63 -10.26 6.48
C ALA A 38 0.56 -10.88 5.58
N GLY A 39 -0.69 -10.80 6.00
CA GLY A 39 -1.84 -11.23 5.21
C GLY A 39 -2.47 -10.10 4.41
N TRP A 40 -3.31 -10.48 3.44
CA TRP A 40 -4.15 -9.56 2.65
C TRP A 40 -5.02 -8.63 3.51
N ASP A 41 -5.38 -9.03 4.73
CA ASP A 41 -6.03 -8.19 5.73
C ASP A 41 -5.31 -6.84 5.92
N THR A 42 -3.98 -6.80 5.86
CA THR A 42 -3.23 -5.55 5.99
C THR A 42 -3.45 -4.64 4.79
N VAL A 43 -3.46 -5.20 3.58
CA VAL A 43 -3.75 -4.45 2.35
C VAL A 43 -5.16 -3.92 2.38
N GLU A 44 -6.12 -4.75 2.78
CA GLU A 44 -7.52 -4.33 2.93
C GLU A 44 -7.67 -3.20 3.93
N LYS A 45 -7.01 -3.29 5.10
CA LYS A 45 -6.97 -2.19 6.08
C LYS A 45 -6.40 -0.90 5.48
N LEU A 46 -5.32 -0.97 4.71
CA LEU A 46 -4.72 0.20 4.05
C LEU A 46 -5.65 0.79 2.98
N VAL A 47 -6.34 -0.06 2.22
CA VAL A 47 -7.35 0.38 1.25
C VAL A 47 -8.54 1.02 1.95
N ASN A 48 -9.02 0.44 3.05
CA ASN A 48 -10.13 0.97 3.84
C ASN A 48 -9.81 2.32 4.49
N LYS A 49 -8.59 2.45 5.05
CA LYS A 49 -8.05 3.71 5.56
C LYS A 49 -7.83 4.76 4.47
N GLY A 50 -7.82 4.35 3.20
CA GLY A 50 -7.53 5.21 2.07
C GLY A 50 -6.06 5.59 1.99
N GLU A 51 -5.15 4.79 2.54
CA GLU A 51 -3.69 4.95 2.37
C GLU A 51 -3.20 4.25 1.09
N LEU A 52 -3.92 3.20 0.66
CA LEU A 52 -3.65 2.45 -0.56
C LEU A 52 -4.89 2.51 -1.47
N VAL A 53 -4.68 2.55 -2.78
CA VAL A 53 -5.77 2.47 -3.77
C VAL A 53 -5.58 1.22 -4.60
N LYS A 54 -6.62 0.38 -4.64
CA LYS A 54 -6.72 -0.75 -5.57
C LYS A 54 -7.33 -0.27 -6.88
N LEU A 55 -6.64 -0.57 -7.98
CA LEU A 55 -7.03 -0.29 -9.35
C LEU A 55 -7.14 -1.64 -10.07
N VAL A 56 -8.07 -1.76 -11.02
CA VAL A 56 -8.10 -2.90 -11.93
C VAL A 56 -7.94 -2.35 -13.34
N TYR A 57 -6.89 -2.77 -14.03
CA TYR A 57 -6.56 -2.33 -15.37
C TYR A 57 -6.21 -3.55 -16.23
N GLU A 58 -6.87 -3.70 -17.37
CA GLU A 58 -6.71 -4.86 -18.28
C GLU A 58 -6.84 -6.23 -17.57
N GLY A 59 -7.78 -6.35 -16.64
CA GLY A 59 -7.98 -7.56 -15.84
C GLY A 59 -6.90 -7.83 -14.80
N LYS A 60 -5.89 -6.95 -14.67
CA LYS A 60 -4.83 -7.02 -13.66
C LYS A 60 -5.10 -6.03 -12.54
N ARG A 61 -4.84 -6.46 -11.31
CA ARG A 61 -5.00 -5.62 -10.12
C ARG A 61 -3.69 -4.91 -9.82
N PHE A 62 -3.79 -3.61 -9.59
CA PHE A 62 -2.68 -2.72 -9.25
C PHE A 62 -2.99 -2.00 -7.94
N TYR A 63 -1.94 -1.72 -7.19
CA TYR A 63 -1.99 -1.07 -5.90
C TYR A 63 -1.02 0.10 -5.91
N MET A 64 -1.53 1.27 -5.57
CA MET A 64 -0.74 2.49 -5.50
C MET A 64 -0.97 3.21 -4.18
N ARG A 65 0.05 3.92 -3.69
CA ARG A 65 -0.06 4.79 -2.53
C ARG A 65 -1.02 5.93 -2.82
N LYS A 66 -1.99 6.13 -1.93
CA LYS A 66 -2.75 7.38 -1.88
C LYS A 66 -1.94 8.40 -1.10
N LEU A 67 -1.48 9.44 -1.76
CA LEU A 67 -0.80 10.54 -1.08
C LEU A 67 -1.82 11.30 -0.20
N PRO A 68 -1.52 11.58 1.09
CA PRO A 68 -2.41 12.30 2.01
C PRO A 68 -2.45 13.82 1.73
N GLY A 69 -2.51 14.21 0.45
CA GLY A 69 -2.53 15.62 0.01
C GLY A 69 -3.92 16.15 -0.35
N VAL A 70 -4.93 15.28 -0.48
CA VAL A 70 -6.30 15.73 -0.72
C VAL A 70 -7.10 15.46 0.54
N LYS A 71 -7.19 16.48 1.41
CA LYS A 71 -8.34 16.59 2.31
C LYS A 71 -9.58 16.53 1.42
N ARG A 72 -10.20 15.36 1.26
CA ARG A 72 -11.64 15.35 1.03
C ARG A 72 -12.24 15.74 2.36
N GLU A 73 -12.36 17.05 2.53
CA GLU A 73 -13.36 17.69 3.34
C GLU A 73 -14.70 17.05 2.97
N ARG A 74 -15.04 15.92 3.60
CA ARG A 74 -16.42 15.49 3.68
C ARG A 74 -17.01 16.28 4.82
N GLU A 75 -17.46 17.48 4.45
CA GLU A 75 -18.75 18.04 4.84
C GLU A 75 -19.47 17.17 5.88
N ARG A 76 -19.25 17.49 7.15
CA ARG A 76 -20.24 17.18 8.19
C ARG A 76 -21.24 18.34 8.15
N ARG A 77 -22.35 18.12 7.45
CA ARG A 77 -23.63 18.74 7.83
C ARG A 77 -24.17 18.03 9.06
#